data_AF-A0AAI9TLK1-F1
#
_entry.id   AF-A0AAI9TLK1-F1
#
_cell.length_a   1.000
_cell.length_b   1.000
_cell.length_c   1.000
_cell.angle_alpha   90.00
_cell.angle_beta   90.00
_cell.angle_gamma   90.00
#
_symmetry.space_group_name_H-M   'P 1'
#
loop_
_entity.id
_entity.type
_entity.pdbx_description
1 polymer ?
#
loop_
_entity_poly.entity_id
_entity_poly.type
_entity_poly.pdbx_seq_one_letter_code
_entity_poly.pdbx_strand_id
1 'polypeptide(L)'
;MADFERRAMNSYLGGSPHTDLLLNLSRINVLRAAYQNAAILGMTAELMCQDDAVSIFCVDGPRAIQEQDSTPASLRPTTLQREISHHPWLDIFPFPRMRDNLMRAGDHLDDDELCHDLTAFWDTRRSNATLLVWGAPWDPQNWEVTEDFAKKWGSFLQGCPEILRSTNFWRFLFLNSNQLSPSPLSGPTTQ
;
A
#
# COMPACT_ATOMS: atom_id res chain seq x y z
N MET A 1 -8.08 13.30 -11.09
CA MET A 1 -7.92 12.03 -11.84
C MET A 1 -7.66 12.31 -13.33
N ALA A 2 -8.53 13.08 -14.01
CA ALA A 2 -8.41 13.42 -15.43
C ALA A 2 -7.07 14.07 -15.86
N ASP A 3 -6.49 14.97 -15.04
CA ASP A 3 -5.22 15.63 -15.40
C ASP A 3 -4.01 14.70 -15.30
N PHE A 4 -4.08 13.69 -14.43
CA PHE A 4 -3.06 12.66 -14.37
C PHE A 4 -3.16 11.75 -15.60
N GLU A 5 -4.38 11.32 -15.94
CA GLU A 5 -4.65 10.49 -17.14
C GLU A 5 -4.17 11.18 -18.42
N ARG A 6 -4.44 12.47 -18.59
CA ARG A 6 -3.98 13.24 -19.75
C ARG A 6 -2.45 13.32 -19.84
N ARG A 7 -1.77 13.53 -18.70
CA ARG A 7 -0.30 13.56 -18.63
C ARG A 7 0.31 12.18 -18.89
N ALA A 8 -0.31 11.13 -18.34
CA ALA A 8 0.05 9.73 -18.57
C ALA A 8 -0.07 9.33 -20.03
N MET A 9 -1.19 9.66 -20.66
CA MET A 9 -1.42 9.40 -22.08
C MET A 9 -0.39 10.11 -22.95
N ASN A 10 -0.12 11.40 -22.68
CA ASN A 10 0.84 12.18 -23.47
C ASN A 10 2.28 11.66 -23.34
N SER A 11 2.70 11.22 -22.14
CA SER A 11 4.04 10.65 -21.94
C SER A 11 4.19 9.26 -22.56
N TYR A 12 3.12 8.45 -22.52
CA TYR A 12 3.06 7.13 -23.16
C TYR A 12 3.14 7.25 -24.68
N LEU A 13 2.35 8.16 -25.28
CA LEU A 13 2.39 8.44 -26.71
C LEU A 13 3.75 9.02 -27.17
N GLY A 14 4.49 9.67 -26.27
CA GLY A 14 5.83 10.19 -26.50
C GLY A 14 6.96 9.16 -26.37
N GLY A 15 6.68 7.89 -26.09
CA GLY A 15 7.68 6.81 -26.04
C GLY A 15 8.66 6.85 -24.86
N SER A 16 8.44 7.72 -23.87
CA SER A 16 9.26 7.81 -22.66
C SER A 16 8.35 7.90 -21.44
N PRO A 17 8.07 6.79 -20.74
CA PRO A 17 7.43 6.86 -19.44
C PRO A 17 8.40 7.52 -18.46
N HIS A 18 8.18 8.80 -18.16
CA HIS A 18 8.99 9.55 -17.20
C HIS A 18 8.88 8.88 -15.81
N THR A 19 9.99 8.79 -15.07
CA THR A 19 10.04 8.22 -13.71
C THR A 19 9.03 8.89 -12.76
N ASP A 20 8.78 10.19 -12.97
CA ASP A 20 7.80 10.95 -12.19
C ASP A 20 6.36 10.43 -12.40
N LEU A 21 6.02 9.88 -13.58
CA LEU A 21 4.71 9.26 -13.79
C LEU A 21 4.57 7.94 -13.05
N LEU A 22 5.63 7.13 -13.02
CA LEU A 22 5.64 5.86 -12.28
C LEU A 22 5.50 6.10 -10.77
N LEU A 23 6.20 7.11 -10.23
CA LEU A 23 6.07 7.55 -8.84
C LEU A 23 4.66 8.07 -8.51
N ASN A 24 4.00 8.72 -9.45
CA ASN A 24 2.62 9.17 -9.24
C ASN A 24 1.62 8.00 -9.33
N LEU A 25 1.85 7.03 -10.23
CA LEU A 25 1.02 5.82 -10.34
C LEU A 25 1.07 4.98 -9.07
N SER A 26 2.26 4.75 -8.50
CA SER A 26 2.39 3.97 -7.27
C SER A 26 1.59 4.58 -6.12
N ARG A 27 1.68 5.90 -5.94
CA ARG A 27 0.92 6.64 -4.91
C ARG A 27 -0.59 6.54 -5.13
N ILE A 28 -1.04 6.71 -6.38
CA ILE A 28 -2.46 6.53 -6.73
C ILE A 28 -2.93 5.10 -6.43
N ASN A 29 -2.09 4.10 -6.68
CA ASN A 29 -2.42 2.70 -6.39
C ASN A 29 -2.55 2.46 -4.88
N VAL A 30 -1.69 3.03 -4.04
CA VAL A 30 -1.81 2.93 -2.58
C VAL A 30 -3.10 3.58 -2.07
N LEU A 31 -3.47 4.76 -2.60
CA LEU A 31 -4.73 5.41 -2.22
C LEU A 31 -5.95 4.61 -2.67
N ARG A 32 -5.92 4.07 -3.89
CA ARG A 32 -6.97 3.19 -4.39
C ARG A 32 -7.09 1.94 -3.51
N ALA A 33 -5.96 1.38 -3.09
CA ALA A 33 -5.91 0.23 -2.19
C ALA A 33 -6.55 0.55 -0.83
N ALA A 34 -6.20 1.70 -0.24
CA ALA A 34 -6.78 2.17 1.01
C ALA A 34 -8.32 2.28 0.92
N TYR A 35 -8.82 2.96 -0.12
CA TYR A 35 -10.25 3.12 -0.34
C TYR A 35 -10.98 1.79 -0.55
N GLN A 36 -10.40 0.89 -1.34
CA GLN A 36 -10.99 -0.43 -1.60
C GLN A 36 -11.06 -1.28 -0.34
N ASN A 37 -10.01 -1.33 0.46
CA ASN A 37 -10.02 -2.08 1.72
C ASN A 37 -10.98 -1.45 2.73
N ALA A 38 -11.05 -0.12 2.84
CA ALA A 38 -12.03 0.56 3.70
C ALA A 38 -13.48 0.22 3.28
N ALA A 39 -13.77 0.22 1.97
CA ALA A 39 -15.09 -0.14 1.46
C ALA A 39 -15.46 -1.60 1.74
N ILE A 40 -14.50 -2.54 1.63
CA ILE A 40 -14.71 -3.95 2.01
C ILE A 40 -15.05 -4.10 3.49
N LEU A 41 -14.44 -3.26 4.33
CA LEU A 41 -14.69 -3.22 5.76
C LEU A 41 -15.95 -2.43 6.14
N GLY A 42 -16.69 -1.90 5.17
CA GLY A 42 -17.91 -1.12 5.42
C GLY A 42 -17.64 0.28 6.00
N MET A 43 -16.41 0.78 5.90
CA MET A 43 -16.04 2.11 6.40
C MET A 43 -16.19 3.18 5.31
N THR A 44 -16.71 4.35 5.68
CA THR A 44 -16.88 5.47 4.76
C THR A 44 -15.62 6.33 4.68
N ALA A 45 -15.43 7.07 3.59
CA ALA A 45 -14.31 7.99 3.45
C ALA A 45 -14.33 9.07 4.54
N GLU A 46 -15.52 9.52 4.95
CA GLU A 46 -15.68 10.52 6.02
C GLU A 46 -15.16 10.01 7.36
N LEU A 47 -15.42 8.74 7.68
CA LEU A 47 -14.88 8.11 8.89
C LEU A 47 -13.36 8.00 8.84
N MET A 48 -12.79 7.73 7.66
CA MET A 48 -11.35 7.59 7.47
C MET A 48 -10.58 8.91 7.52
N CYS A 49 -11.26 10.04 7.31
CA CYS A 49 -10.65 11.38 7.25
C CYS A 49 -10.87 12.21 8.52
N GLN A 50 -11.50 11.66 9.55
CA GLN A 50 -11.72 12.35 10.82
C GLN A 50 -10.59 11.99 11.79
N ASP A 51 -9.80 12.99 12.23
CA ASP A 51 -8.62 12.77 13.08
C ASP A 51 -8.94 12.02 14.39
N ASP A 52 -10.10 12.30 15.00
CA ASP A 52 -10.55 11.67 16.24
C ASP A 52 -11.45 10.42 16.01
N ALA A 53 -11.48 9.87 14.79
CA ALA A 53 -12.28 8.70 14.49
C ALA A 53 -11.77 7.46 15.23
N VAL A 54 -12.71 6.66 15.73
CA VAL A 54 -12.42 5.36 16.34
C VAL A 54 -12.90 4.24 15.42
N SER A 55 -12.06 3.23 15.23
CA SER A 55 -12.37 2.07 14.38
C SER A 55 -13.66 1.39 14.81
N ILE A 56 -14.46 0.99 13.82
CA ILE A 56 -15.68 0.19 14.00
C ILE A 56 -15.40 -1.13 14.74
N PHE A 57 -14.16 -1.67 14.65
CA PHE A 57 -13.78 -2.89 15.35
C PHE A 57 -13.67 -2.74 16.86
N CYS A 58 -13.49 -1.51 17.35
CA CYS A 58 -13.42 -1.18 18.77
C CYS A 58 -14.79 -0.73 19.30
N VAL A 59 -15.50 0.14 18.57
CA VAL A 59 -16.74 0.79 19.04
C VAL A 59 -17.95 -0.15 19.08
N ASP A 60 -18.12 -0.96 18.04
CA ASP A 60 -19.36 -1.72 17.85
C ASP A 60 -19.38 -3.05 18.64
N GLY A 61 -18.36 -3.30 19.47
CA GLY A 61 -18.17 -4.60 20.12
C GLY A 61 -18.06 -5.72 19.07
N PRO A 62 -18.34 -6.98 19.42
CA PRO A 62 -18.43 -8.05 18.43
C PRO A 62 -19.72 -7.88 17.61
N ARG A 63 -19.81 -6.85 16.75
CA ARG A 63 -20.84 -6.77 15.73
C ARG A 63 -20.67 -7.96 14.78
N ALA A 64 -21.59 -8.90 14.99
CA ALA A 64 -22.05 -9.96 14.11
C ALA A 64 -20.96 -10.83 13.46
N ILE A 65 -20.79 -12.01 14.06
CA ILE A 65 -20.19 -13.24 13.50
C ILE A 65 -20.68 -13.56 12.06
N GLN A 66 -21.77 -12.94 11.59
CA GLN A 66 -22.34 -13.09 10.25
C GLN A 66 -21.62 -12.33 9.12
N GLU A 67 -20.85 -11.26 9.38
CA GLU A 67 -20.18 -10.47 8.32
C GLU A 67 -18.72 -10.89 8.07
N GLN A 68 -18.21 -11.86 8.85
CA GLN A 68 -16.85 -12.39 8.65
C GLN A 68 -16.73 -13.28 7.41
N ASP A 69 -17.83 -13.85 6.91
CA ASP A 69 -17.79 -14.76 5.75
C ASP A 69 -17.48 -14.05 4.44
N SER A 70 -17.89 -12.78 4.28
CA SER A 70 -17.57 -11.96 3.09
C SER A 70 -16.26 -11.19 3.21
N THR A 71 -15.70 -11.06 4.42
CA THR A 71 -14.47 -10.29 4.65
C THR A 71 -13.23 -11.15 4.40
N PRO A 72 -12.30 -10.72 3.53
CA PRO A 72 -11.03 -11.41 3.33
C PRO A 72 -10.29 -11.66 4.65
N ALA A 73 -9.74 -12.87 4.81
CA ALA A 73 -9.12 -13.29 6.07
C ALA A 73 -7.99 -12.35 6.54
N SER A 74 -7.27 -11.73 5.62
CA SER A 74 -6.21 -10.74 5.83
C SER A 74 -6.68 -9.42 6.44
N LEU A 75 -7.95 -9.04 6.23
CA LEU A 75 -8.56 -7.81 6.74
C LEU A 75 -9.42 -8.03 7.98
N ARG A 76 -9.65 -9.27 8.39
CA ARG A 76 -10.38 -9.55 9.64
C ARG A 76 -9.67 -8.87 10.83
N PRO A 77 -10.43 -8.36 11.81
CA PRO A 77 -9.86 -7.69 12.97
C PRO A 77 -9.06 -8.66 13.84
N THR A 78 -7.94 -8.20 14.38
CA THR A 78 -7.19 -8.94 15.40
C THR A 78 -7.85 -8.80 16.77
N THR A 79 -7.44 -9.63 17.73
CA THR A 79 -7.87 -9.47 19.13
C THR A 79 -7.51 -8.08 19.66
N LEU A 80 -6.30 -7.60 19.35
CA LEU A 80 -5.82 -6.30 19.82
C LEU A 80 -6.68 -5.14 19.30
N GLN A 81 -7.10 -5.19 18.03
CA GLN A 81 -7.96 -4.17 17.42
C GLN A 81 -9.32 -4.06 18.10
N ARG A 82 -9.81 -5.14 18.70
CA ARG A 82 -11.08 -5.14 19.46
C ARG A 82 -10.92 -4.60 20.87
N GLU A 83 -9.71 -4.65 21.41
CA GLU A 83 -9.41 -4.28 22.80
C GLU A 83 -8.89 -2.85 22.94
N ILE A 84 -8.21 -2.34 21.91
CA ILE A 84 -7.53 -1.04 21.94
C ILE A 84 -8.22 -0.07 20.98
N SER A 85 -8.54 1.12 21.50
CA SER A 85 -9.03 2.22 20.68
C SER A 85 -7.93 2.68 19.72
N HIS A 86 -8.28 2.78 18.44
CA HIS A 86 -7.35 3.13 17.38
C HIS A 86 -8.11 3.75 16.20
N HIS A 87 -7.39 4.51 15.36
CA HIS A 87 -7.98 5.13 14.18
C HIS A 87 -8.21 4.08 13.08
N PRO A 88 -9.35 4.13 12.35
CA PRO A 88 -9.71 3.17 11.30
C PRO A 88 -8.74 3.09 10.11
N TRP A 89 -7.82 4.05 9.94
CA TRP A 89 -6.86 4.01 8.83
C TRP A 89 -5.88 2.85 8.96
N LEU A 90 -5.63 2.37 10.19
CA LEU A 90 -4.79 1.20 10.44
C LEU A 90 -5.43 -0.09 9.92
N ASP A 91 -6.74 -0.14 9.78
CA ASP A 91 -7.47 -1.36 9.39
C ASP A 91 -7.31 -1.71 7.90
N ILE A 92 -6.86 -0.77 7.08
CA ILE A 92 -6.73 -0.96 5.63
C ILE A 92 -5.59 -1.93 5.26
N PHE A 93 -4.65 -2.19 6.17
CA PHE A 93 -3.50 -3.03 5.84
C PHE A 93 -3.84 -4.52 5.95
N PRO A 94 -3.58 -5.34 4.91
CA PRO A 94 -3.88 -6.78 4.94
C PRO A 94 -2.88 -7.60 5.77
N PHE A 95 -2.22 -6.98 6.76
CA PHE A 95 -1.14 -7.56 7.55
C PHE A 95 -1.51 -7.50 9.04
N PRO A 96 -2.15 -8.55 9.60
CA PRO A 96 -2.60 -8.56 10.99
C PRO A 96 -1.50 -8.17 11.99
N ARG A 97 -0.28 -8.73 11.83
CA ARG A 97 0.85 -8.42 12.73
C ARG A 97 1.32 -6.97 12.60
N MET A 98 1.32 -6.41 11.40
CA MET A 98 1.75 -5.02 11.17
C MET A 98 0.77 -4.04 11.82
N ARG A 99 -0.55 -4.29 11.69
CA ARG A 99 -1.60 -3.51 12.36
C ARG A 99 -1.42 -3.54 13.88
N ASP A 100 -1.19 -4.73 14.42
CA ASP A 100 -0.83 -4.97 15.82
C ASP A 100 0.40 -4.16 16.27
N ASN A 101 1.46 -4.11 15.47
CA ASN A 101 2.67 -3.37 15.79
C ASN A 101 2.44 -1.85 15.76
N LEU A 102 1.69 -1.36 14.77
CA LEU A 102 1.32 0.05 14.64
C LEU A 102 0.51 0.53 15.85
N MET A 103 -0.50 -0.24 16.28
CA MET A 103 -1.27 0.12 17.47
C MET A 103 -0.43 0.10 18.76
N ARG A 104 0.50 -0.85 18.89
CA ARG A 104 1.39 -0.90 20.06
C ARG A 104 2.40 0.24 20.10
N ALA A 105 2.74 0.83 18.95
CA ALA A 105 3.61 2.00 18.90
C ALA A 105 2.95 3.20 19.60
N GLY A 106 1.62 3.36 19.47
CA GLY A 106 0.87 4.43 20.12
C GLY A 106 1.49 5.79 19.82
N ASP A 107 1.76 6.59 20.86
CA ASP A 107 2.36 7.92 20.75
C ASP A 107 3.79 7.94 20.16
N HIS A 108 4.45 6.79 20.02
CA HIS A 108 5.75 6.69 19.33
C HIS A 108 5.59 6.61 17.80
N LEU A 109 4.36 6.47 17.32
CA LEU A 109 4.04 6.53 15.90
C LEU A 109 3.91 8.00 15.49
N ASP A 110 4.79 8.46 14.61
CA ASP A 110 4.57 9.69 13.85
C ASP A 110 3.62 9.35 12.69
N ASP A 111 2.31 9.49 12.94
CA ASP A 111 1.24 9.16 12.01
C ASP A 111 1.20 10.13 10.83
N ASP A 112 1.54 11.40 11.04
CA ASP A 112 1.77 12.41 10.00
C ASP A 112 2.89 11.97 9.04
N GLU A 113 4.05 11.56 9.57
CA GLU A 113 5.20 11.13 8.78
C GLU A 113 4.90 9.81 8.02
N LEU A 114 4.24 8.86 8.68
CA LEU A 114 3.84 7.62 8.02
C LEU A 114 2.78 7.87 6.95
N CYS A 115 1.80 8.73 7.21
CA CYS A 115 0.80 9.15 6.21
C CYS A 115 1.48 9.84 5.01
N HIS A 116 2.51 10.65 5.26
CA HIS A 116 3.30 11.27 4.21
C HIS A 116 4.03 10.23 3.34
N ASP A 117 4.71 9.25 3.94
CA ASP A 117 5.38 8.16 3.22
C ASP A 117 4.39 7.23 2.48
N LEU A 118 3.16 7.11 2.99
CA LEU A 118 2.09 6.30 2.39
C LEU A 118 1.41 6.98 1.19
N THR A 119 1.08 8.25 1.33
CA THR A 119 0.12 8.93 0.43
C THR A 119 0.75 10.05 -0.39
N ALA A 120 1.83 10.66 0.11
CA ALA A 120 2.64 11.70 -0.52
C ALA A 120 1.86 12.70 -1.41
N PHE A 121 0.63 13.05 -1.02
CA PHE A 121 -0.28 13.83 -1.87
C PHE A 121 0.05 15.32 -1.85
N TRP A 122 0.65 15.80 -0.75
CA TRP A 122 0.84 17.22 -0.47
C TRP A 122 2.29 17.69 -0.49
N ASP A 123 3.26 16.79 -0.59
CA ASP A 123 4.67 17.18 -0.59
C ASP A 123 5.48 16.44 -1.65
N THR A 124 6.05 17.24 -2.56
CA THR A 124 6.93 16.84 -3.65
C THR A 124 8.34 16.47 -3.19
N ARG A 125 8.64 16.54 -1.88
CA ARG A 125 9.86 15.98 -1.35
C ARG A 125 9.86 14.47 -1.63
N ARG A 126 10.88 14.04 -2.37
CA ARG A 126 11.08 12.65 -2.76
C ARG A 126 11.41 11.83 -1.52
N SER A 127 10.40 11.36 -0.80
CA SER A 127 10.60 10.21 0.07
C SER A 127 10.72 8.98 -0.81
N ASN A 128 11.86 8.31 -0.73
CA ASN A 128 12.05 7.00 -1.33
C ASN A 128 11.38 5.90 -0.50
N ALA A 129 10.94 6.22 0.73
CA ALA A 129 10.17 5.34 1.58
C ALA A 129 8.71 5.35 1.14
N THR A 130 8.34 4.40 0.29
CA THR A 130 6.96 4.19 -0.18
C THR A 130 6.55 2.72 -0.12
N LEU A 131 5.24 2.50 -0.12
CA LEU A 131 4.61 1.22 -0.45
C LEU A 131 4.18 1.18 -1.91
N LEU A 132 4.04 -0.03 -2.42
CA LEU A 132 3.62 -0.35 -3.77
C LEU A 132 2.50 -1.38 -3.70
N VAL A 133 1.44 -1.16 -4.48
CA VAL A 133 0.32 -2.11 -4.61
C VAL A 133 0.17 -2.51 -6.06
N TRP A 134 0.34 -3.81 -6.33
CA TRP A 134 0.41 -4.40 -7.66
C TRP A 134 -0.90 -5.02 -8.13
N GLY A 135 -1.88 -5.18 -7.23
CA GLY A 135 -3.11 -5.91 -7.51
C GLY A 135 -4.19 -5.71 -6.46
N ALA A 136 -4.95 -6.76 -6.17
CA ALA A 136 -6.02 -6.73 -5.18
C ALA A 136 -5.46 -6.38 -3.78
N PRO A 137 -5.92 -5.29 -3.15
CA PRO A 137 -5.28 -4.73 -1.96
C PRO A 137 -5.56 -5.51 -0.67
N TRP A 138 -6.58 -6.37 -0.67
CA TRP A 138 -6.81 -7.30 0.44
C TRP A 138 -5.88 -8.52 0.38
N ASP A 139 -5.16 -8.76 -0.72
CA ASP A 139 -4.20 -9.86 -0.80
C ASP A 139 -2.78 -9.36 -0.43
N PRO A 140 -2.18 -9.87 0.67
CA PRO A 140 -0.84 -9.52 1.10
C PRO A 140 0.25 -9.70 0.02
N GLN A 141 0.03 -10.60 -0.95
CA GLN A 141 1.01 -10.84 -2.02
C GLN A 141 1.13 -9.69 -3.01
N ASN A 142 0.18 -8.77 -3.03
CA ASN A 142 0.19 -7.62 -3.93
C ASN A 142 0.88 -6.38 -3.35
N TRP A 143 1.48 -6.48 -2.17
CA TRP A 143 2.08 -5.35 -1.46
C TRP A 143 3.59 -5.46 -1.39
N GLU A 144 4.28 -4.44 -1.86
CA GLU A 144 5.74 -4.33 -1.77
C GLU A 144 6.13 -3.09 -0.97
N VAL A 145 7.20 -3.21 -0.19
CA VAL A 145 7.86 -2.07 0.46
C VAL A 145 9.19 -1.77 -0.22
N THR A 146 9.49 -0.48 -0.34
CA THR A 146 10.84 -0.02 -0.70
C THR A 146 11.85 -0.30 0.40
N GLU A 147 13.14 -0.33 0.05
CA GLU A 147 14.21 -0.54 1.02
C GLU A 147 14.24 0.58 2.08
N ASP A 148 14.04 1.83 1.67
CA ASP A 148 14.04 2.97 2.58
C ASP A 148 12.83 2.93 3.53
N PHE A 149 11.66 2.48 3.04
CA PHE A 149 10.51 2.23 3.91
C PHE A 149 10.80 1.14 4.93
N ALA A 150 11.42 0.03 4.51
CA ALA A 150 11.76 -1.06 5.41
C ALA A 150 12.82 -0.67 6.47
N LYS A 151 13.77 0.20 6.11
CA LYS A 151 14.76 0.73 7.06
C LYS A 151 14.12 1.67 8.08
N LYS A 152 13.24 2.56 7.63
CA LYS A 152 12.59 3.58 8.47
C LYS A 152 11.54 2.96 9.39
N TRP A 153 10.68 2.12 8.85
CA TRP A 153 9.50 1.56 9.53
C TRP A 153 9.68 0.08 9.90
N GLY A 154 10.92 -0.39 9.99
CA GLY A 154 11.23 -1.82 10.19
C GLY A 154 10.65 -2.43 11.47
N SER A 155 10.46 -1.62 12.53
CA SER A 155 9.76 -2.02 13.75
C SER A 155 8.32 -2.47 13.48
N PHE A 156 7.61 -1.84 12.55
CA PHE A 156 6.23 -2.18 12.20
C PHE A 156 6.15 -3.46 11.36
N LEU A 157 7.21 -3.75 10.58
CA LEU A 157 7.31 -4.94 9.75
C LEU A 157 7.78 -6.17 10.54
N GLN A 158 8.17 -6.01 11.80
CA GLN A 158 8.68 -7.10 12.62
C GLN A 158 7.64 -8.22 12.78
N GLY A 159 8.04 -9.45 12.43
CA GLY A 159 7.14 -10.61 12.49
C GLY A 159 6.10 -10.68 11.38
N CYS A 160 6.24 -9.89 10.30
CA CYS A 160 5.39 -9.93 9.11
C CYS A 160 6.12 -10.58 7.93
N PRO A 161 6.29 -11.92 7.89
CA PRO A 161 7.03 -12.55 6.80
C PRO A 161 6.32 -12.44 5.44
N GLU A 162 5.02 -12.17 5.41
CA GLU A 162 4.22 -11.98 4.18
C GLU A 162 4.73 -10.81 3.34
N ILE A 163 4.93 -9.65 3.95
CA ILE A 163 5.35 -8.44 3.22
C ILE A 163 6.79 -8.56 2.71
N LEU A 164 7.65 -9.27 3.44
CA LEU A 164 9.01 -9.58 3.02
C LEU A 164 9.01 -10.56 1.84
N ARG A 165 8.18 -11.62 1.90
CA ARG A 165 8.02 -12.58 0.80
C ARG A 165 7.48 -11.90 -0.46
N SER A 166 6.43 -11.08 -0.32
CA SER A 166 5.86 -10.34 -1.45
C SER A 166 6.87 -9.36 -2.06
N THR A 167 7.55 -8.57 -1.23
CA THR A 167 8.61 -7.66 -1.68
C THR A 167 9.69 -8.38 -2.47
N ASN A 168 10.18 -9.52 -1.96
CA ASN A 168 11.20 -10.30 -2.66
C ASN A 168 10.68 -10.91 -3.98
N PHE A 169 9.42 -11.35 -4.00
CA PHE A 169 8.78 -11.89 -5.20
C PHE A 169 8.73 -10.86 -6.33
N TRP A 170 8.22 -9.65 -6.05
CA TRP A 170 8.10 -8.60 -7.06
C TRP A 170 9.47 -8.15 -7.57
N ARG A 171 10.44 -7.95 -6.67
CA ARG A 171 11.83 -7.63 -7.06
C ARG A 171 12.45 -8.71 -7.96
N PHE A 172 12.26 -9.98 -7.63
CA PHE A 172 12.74 -11.09 -8.46
C PHE A 172 12.06 -11.08 -9.84
N LEU A 173 10.75 -10.88 -9.89
CA LEU A 173 10.00 -10.85 -11.14
C LEU A 173 10.53 -9.74 -12.07
N PHE A 174 10.66 -8.50 -11.57
CA PHE A 174 11.16 -7.37 -12.37
C PHE A 174 12.61 -7.55 -12.84
N LEU A 175 13.48 -8.12 -12.01
CA LEU A 175 14.85 -8.42 -12.41
C LEU A 175 14.90 -9.42 -13.57
N ASN A 176 14.04 -10.44 -13.57
CA ASN A 176 13.99 -11.43 -14.66
C ASN A 176 13.27 -10.93 -15.91
N SER A 177 12.24 -10.09 -15.77
CA SER A 177 11.57 -9.46 -16.91
C SER A 177 12.52 -8.55 -17.71
N ASN A 178 13.45 -7.87 -17.04
CA ASN A 178 14.48 -7.04 -17.68
C ASN A 178 15.61 -7.86 -18.35
N GLN A 179 15.73 -9.16 -18.06
CA GLN A 179 16.69 -10.04 -18.75
C GLN A 179 16.11 -10.69 -20.01
N LEU A 180 14.79 -10.63 -20.21
CA LEU A 180 14.10 -11.24 -21.35
C LEU A 180 13.83 -10.27 -22.51
N SER A 181 14.28 -9.01 -22.42
CA SER A 181 14.28 -8.09 -23.57
C SER A 181 15.21 -8.62 -24.66
N PRO A 182 14.72 -8.87 -25.90
CA PRO A 182 15.57 -9.37 -26.97
C PRO A 182 16.65 -8.34 -27.29
N SER A 183 17.91 -8.80 -27.36
CA SER A 183 19.03 -8.00 -27.87
C SER A 183 18.64 -7.35 -29.20
N PRO A 184 18.98 -6.06 -29.44
CA PRO A 184 18.71 -5.44 -30.72
C PRO A 184 19.42 -6.26 -31.80
N LEU A 185 18.62 -6.79 -32.74
CA LEU A 185 19.12 -7.46 -33.93
C LEU A 185 20.17 -6.55 -34.58
N SER A 186 21.42 -7.02 -34.60
CA SER A 186 22.48 -6.45 -35.41
C SER A 186 21.97 -6.33 -36.85
N GLY A 187 21.78 -5.09 -37.30
CA GLY A 187 21.33 -4.79 -38.65
C GLY A 187 22.28 -5.37 -39.71
N PRO A 188 21.79 -5.60 -40.94
CA PRO A 188 22.59 -6.24 -41.97
C PRO A 188 23.75 -5.32 -42.38
N THR A 189 24.96 -5.85 -42.36
CA THR A 189 26.15 -5.23 -42.94
C THR A 189 25.98 -5.25 -44.46
N THR A 190 25.63 -4.11 -45.05
CA THR A 190 25.69 -3.94 -46.50
C THR A 190 27.15 -3.79 -46.93
N GLN A 191 27.64 -4.73 -47.74
CA GLN A 191 28.75 -4.52 -48.67
C GLN A 191 28.17 -4.48 -50.09
#